data_AF-A0A1B8XUL2-F1
#
_entry.id   AF-A0A1B8XUL2-F1
#
_cell.length_a   1.000
_cell.length_b   1.000
_cell.length_c   1.000
_cell.angle_alpha   90.00
_cell.angle_beta   90.00
_cell.angle_gamma   90.00
#
_symmetry.space_group_name_H-M   'P 1'
#
loop_
_entity.id
_entity.type
_entity.pdbx_description
1 polymer ?
#
loop_
_entity_poly.entity_id
_entity_poly.type
_entity_poly.pdbx_seq_one_letter_code
_entity_poly.pdbx_strand_id
1 'polypeptide(L)'
;GLFCIFFFLTEEETGEFATMLTELLFELHVAATPDKLNKAMKKAHDWLSSQSFHSEEEPPHPKSEREEEKESSEAAKEETTVEVKENQNIEEFYMRSIESLAEITARCIEQLHKVAELILHGQEVEKPEKDQAVVLTKLTIAMCKEVSSLSRKFSDSLTSAASKTKAEVLNPLVNSIQLEGSNSATYIQEAFRLLLPVLQFSQIQASCSKA
;
A
#
# COMPACT_ATOMS: atom_id res chain seq x y z
N GLY A 1 11.74 16.02 20.12
CA GLY A 1 12.82 16.23 19.14
C GLY A 1 12.71 15.30 17.95
N LEU A 2 12.78 13.99 18.16
CA LEU A 2 12.79 12.99 17.08
C LEU A 2 11.38 12.56 16.59
N PHE A 3 10.35 12.75 17.42
CA PHE A 3 8.97 12.33 17.10
C PHE A 3 8.30 13.20 16.02
N CYS A 4 8.67 14.48 15.90
CA CYS A 4 8.12 15.38 14.88
C CYS A 4 8.70 15.12 13.48
N ILE A 5 9.89 14.51 13.36
CA ILE A 5 10.50 14.23 12.05
C ILE A 5 9.81 13.03 11.39
N PHE A 6 9.33 12.06 12.17
CA PHE A 6 8.63 10.89 11.64
C PHE A 6 7.20 11.22 11.19
N PHE A 7 6.53 12.16 11.86
CA PHE A 7 5.17 12.60 11.52
C PHE A 7 5.13 13.52 10.28
N PHE A 8 6.20 14.25 9.99
CA PHE A 8 6.25 15.18 8.85
C PHE A 8 6.53 14.48 7.50
N LEU A 9 7.07 13.26 7.52
CA LEU A 9 7.41 12.51 6.30
C LEU A 9 6.22 11.74 5.69
N THR A 10 5.10 11.61 6.39
CA THR A 10 3.97 10.80 5.91
C THR A 10 3.00 11.55 5.01
N GLU A 11 2.90 12.88 5.12
CA GLU A 11 1.97 13.67 4.29
C GLU A 11 2.54 14.05 2.91
N GLU A 12 3.85 14.25 2.76
CA GLU A 12 4.45 14.64 1.46
C GLU A 12 4.43 13.51 0.41
N GLU A 13 4.59 12.24 0.82
CA GLU A 13 4.75 11.13 -0.14
C GLU A 13 3.48 10.78 -0.93
N THR A 14 2.30 10.94 -0.33
CA THR A 14 1.03 10.55 -1.00
C THR A 14 0.68 11.49 -2.15
N GLY A 15 0.95 12.79 -1.97
CA GLY A 15 0.79 13.80 -3.01
C GLY A 15 1.86 13.69 -4.10
N GLU A 16 3.08 13.31 -3.73
CA GLU A 16 4.19 13.09 -4.67
C GLU A 16 3.86 11.94 -5.65
N PHE A 17 3.38 10.80 -5.16
CA PHE A 17 3.04 9.67 -6.02
C PHE A 17 1.93 10.02 -7.03
N ALA A 18 0.83 10.61 -6.56
CA ALA A 18 -0.30 10.96 -7.42
C ALA A 18 0.10 11.96 -8.52
N THR A 19 0.96 12.91 -8.18
CA THR A 19 1.49 13.91 -9.12
C THR A 19 2.43 13.26 -10.13
N MET A 20 3.43 12.49 -9.66
CA MET A 20 4.37 11.76 -10.51
C MET A 20 3.66 10.81 -11.49
N LEU A 21 2.67 10.08 -11.01
CA LEU A 21 1.91 9.13 -11.83
C LEU A 21 1.12 9.86 -12.93
N THR A 22 0.53 11.00 -12.59
CA THR A 22 -0.20 11.85 -13.54
C THR A 22 0.75 12.45 -14.58
N GLU A 23 1.91 12.94 -14.16
CA GLU A 23 2.94 13.48 -15.06
C GLU A 23 3.45 12.43 -16.05
N LEU A 24 3.71 11.20 -15.59
CA LEU A 24 4.16 10.11 -16.46
C LEU A 24 3.09 9.70 -17.49
N LEU A 25 1.82 9.73 -17.11
CA LEU A 25 0.71 9.43 -18.03
C LEU A 25 0.53 10.55 -19.08
N PHE A 26 0.67 11.81 -18.68
CA PHE A 26 0.74 12.94 -19.62
C PHE A 26 1.96 12.84 -20.54
N GLU A 27 3.13 12.50 -19.99
CA GLU A 27 4.36 12.33 -20.76
C GLU A 27 4.21 11.22 -21.82
N LEU A 28 3.41 10.19 -21.53
CA LEU A 28 3.11 9.10 -22.44
C LEU A 28 2.11 9.48 -23.56
N HIS A 29 1.45 10.64 -23.46
CA HIS A 29 0.44 11.15 -24.42
C HIS A 29 -0.73 10.19 -24.64
N VAL A 30 -1.08 9.41 -23.62
CA VAL A 30 -2.28 8.55 -23.64
C VAL A 30 -3.39 9.21 -22.84
N ALA A 31 -4.64 9.08 -23.30
CA ALA A 31 -5.83 9.55 -22.58
C ALA A 31 -6.17 8.64 -21.38
N ALA A 32 -5.22 8.44 -20.47
CA ALA A 32 -5.38 7.66 -19.24
C ALA A 32 -5.23 8.57 -18.01
N THR A 33 -6.16 8.44 -17.07
CA THR A 33 -6.05 9.06 -15.75
C THR A 33 -5.82 7.98 -14.68
N PRO A 34 -5.05 8.27 -13.62
CA PRO A 34 -4.78 7.30 -12.56
C PRO A 34 -5.82 7.28 -11.43
N ASP A 35 -7.04 7.81 -11.65
CA ASP A 35 -7.99 8.15 -10.58
C ASP A 35 -8.30 7.00 -9.61
N LYS A 36 -8.48 5.78 -10.15
CA LYS A 36 -8.78 4.59 -9.34
C LYS A 36 -7.60 4.17 -8.47
N LEU A 37 -6.38 4.27 -9.02
CA LEU A 37 -5.15 3.95 -8.31
C LEU A 37 -4.88 4.99 -7.22
N ASN A 38 -4.98 6.28 -7.55
CA ASN A 38 -4.82 7.37 -6.59
C ASN A 38 -5.85 7.28 -5.45
N LYS A 39 -7.10 6.91 -5.75
CA LYS A 39 -8.13 6.70 -4.74
C LYS A 39 -7.80 5.53 -3.80
N ALA A 40 -7.30 4.41 -4.34
CA ALA A 40 -6.92 3.25 -3.54
C ALA A 40 -5.71 3.57 -2.63
N MET A 41 -4.69 4.26 -3.16
CA MET A 41 -3.53 4.72 -2.40
C MET A 41 -3.94 5.66 -1.27
N LYS A 42 -4.75 6.68 -1.59
CA LYS A 42 -5.25 7.63 -0.60
C LYS A 42 -6.03 6.92 0.51
N LYS A 43 -6.93 6.00 0.16
CA LYS A 43 -7.68 5.20 1.14
C LYS A 43 -6.76 4.42 2.09
N ALA A 44 -5.69 3.82 1.58
CA ALA A 44 -4.73 3.06 2.40
C ALA A 44 -3.93 3.97 3.35
N HIS A 45 -3.43 5.10 2.85
CA HIS A 45 -2.69 6.07 3.65
C HIS A 45 -3.58 6.79 4.68
N ASP A 46 -4.82 7.17 4.33
CA ASP A 46 -5.80 7.76 5.24
C ASP A 46 -6.11 6.80 6.41
N TRP A 47 -6.21 5.50 6.12
CA TRP A 47 -6.42 4.49 7.15
C TRP A 47 -5.20 4.37 8.08
N LEU A 48 -3.98 4.32 7.54
CA LEU A 48 -2.74 4.29 8.33
C LEU A 48 -2.63 5.50 9.27
N SER A 49 -2.92 6.70 8.77
CA SER A 49 -2.93 7.93 9.57
C SER A 49 -3.94 7.85 10.71
N SER A 50 -5.11 7.25 10.46
CA SER A 50 -6.16 7.08 11.47
C SER A 50 -5.77 6.12 12.59
N GLN A 51 -4.92 5.13 12.33
CA GLN A 51 -4.47 4.17 13.35
C GLN A 51 -3.46 4.76 14.34
N SER A 52 -2.76 5.84 13.97
CA SER A 52 -1.76 6.49 14.84
C SER A 52 -2.35 7.23 16.06
N PHE A 53 -3.68 7.43 16.12
CA PHE A 53 -4.36 8.23 17.15
C PHE A 53 -4.96 7.44 18.33
N HIS A 54 -4.76 6.12 18.42
CA HIS A 54 -5.34 5.31 19.52
C HIS A 54 -4.43 5.11 20.74
N SER A 55 -3.42 5.96 20.96
CA SER A 55 -2.76 6.10 22.27
C SER A 55 -3.39 7.23 23.08
N GLU A 56 -4.60 7.02 23.60
CA GLU A 56 -5.12 7.83 24.72
C GLU A 56 -5.50 6.91 25.89
N GLU A 57 -4.57 6.89 26.85
CA GLU A 57 -4.73 6.93 28.31
C GLU A 57 -5.91 6.18 28.95
N GLU A 58 -5.56 5.12 29.71
CA GLU A 58 -6.38 4.66 30.83
C GLU A 58 -6.64 5.82 31.81
N PRO A 59 -7.89 6.06 32.24
CA PRO A 59 -8.19 7.05 33.26
C PRO A 59 -7.70 6.58 34.65
N PRO A 60 -7.24 7.49 35.53
CA PRO A 60 -6.68 7.14 36.82
C PRO A 60 -7.76 6.66 37.79
N HIS A 61 -7.54 5.48 38.36
CA HIS A 61 -8.26 4.95 39.54
C HIS A 61 -8.41 6.01 40.65
N PRO A 62 -9.62 6.28 41.17
CA PRO A 62 -9.77 6.86 42.49
C PRO A 62 -9.81 5.76 43.55
N LYS A 63 -8.83 5.79 44.46
CA LYS A 63 -8.82 5.01 45.70
C LYS A 63 -10.00 5.43 46.60
N SER A 64 -10.75 4.45 47.10
CA SER A 64 -11.50 4.58 48.35
C SER A 64 -11.50 3.24 49.06
N GLU A 65 -10.93 3.24 50.26
CA GLU A 65 -10.78 2.11 51.18
C GLU A 65 -12.13 1.62 51.71
N ARG A 66 -12.38 0.30 51.66
CA ARG A 66 -12.94 -0.47 52.79
C ARG A 66 -12.77 -1.97 52.57
N GLU A 67 -12.17 -2.59 53.58
CA GLU A 67 -11.91 -4.02 53.72
C GLU A 67 -13.21 -4.84 53.80
N GLU A 68 -13.25 -6.01 53.14
CA GLU A 68 -13.53 -7.32 53.76
C GLU A 68 -13.39 -8.45 52.72
N GLU A 69 -12.82 -9.57 53.18
CA GLU A 69 -12.29 -10.71 52.41
C GLU A 69 -13.35 -11.49 51.60
N LYS A 70 -13.00 -11.85 50.35
CA LYS A 70 -13.39 -13.14 49.74
C LYS A 70 -12.46 -13.54 48.60
N GLU A 71 -11.87 -14.72 48.79
CA GLU A 71 -11.09 -15.58 47.91
C GLU A 71 -11.27 -15.47 46.37
N SER A 72 -10.11 -15.44 45.69
CA SER A 72 -9.74 -16.25 44.51
C SER A 72 -10.50 -16.04 43.17
N SER A 73 -9.72 -15.59 42.16
CA SER A 73 -9.81 -15.92 40.71
C SER A 73 -10.17 -14.85 39.66
N GLU A 74 -10.02 -13.54 39.93
CA GLU A 74 -10.36 -12.50 38.93
C GLU A 74 -9.21 -12.09 37.98
N ALA A 75 -7.94 -12.17 38.41
CA ALA A 75 -6.80 -11.74 37.57
C ALA A 75 -6.58 -12.58 36.30
N ALA A 76 -6.85 -13.89 36.34
CA ALA A 76 -6.63 -14.78 35.18
C ALA A 76 -7.71 -14.63 34.08
N LYS A 77 -8.91 -14.15 34.43
CA LYS A 77 -9.98 -13.91 33.44
C LYS A 77 -9.78 -12.60 32.71
N GLU A 78 -9.30 -11.57 33.41
CA GLU A 78 -9.09 -10.24 32.84
C GLU A 78 -7.90 -10.22 31.86
N GLU A 79 -6.76 -10.82 32.23
CA GLU A 79 -5.60 -10.99 31.33
C GLU A 79 -5.97 -11.80 30.07
N THR A 80 -6.71 -12.89 30.22
CA THR A 80 -7.14 -13.71 29.08
C THR A 80 -8.09 -12.95 28.15
N THR A 81 -9.02 -12.15 28.68
CA THR A 81 -9.94 -11.36 27.83
C THR A 81 -9.26 -10.18 27.12
N VAL A 82 -8.25 -9.57 27.75
CA VAL A 82 -7.49 -8.46 27.16
C VAL A 82 -6.55 -8.98 26.08
N GLU A 83 -5.80 -10.07 26.32
CA GLU A 83 -4.94 -10.70 25.32
C GLU A 83 -5.73 -11.17 24.08
N VAL A 84 -6.93 -11.72 24.26
CA VAL A 84 -7.80 -12.15 23.14
C VAL A 84 -8.29 -10.95 22.31
N LYS A 85 -8.63 -9.83 22.95
CA LYS A 85 -9.12 -8.62 22.27
C LYS A 85 -8.00 -7.86 21.55
N GLU A 86 -6.80 -7.81 22.13
CA GLU A 86 -5.60 -7.27 21.48
C GLU A 86 -5.21 -8.11 20.26
N ASN A 87 -5.23 -9.44 20.38
CA ASN A 87 -4.94 -10.34 19.25
C ASN A 87 -5.97 -10.20 18.10
N GLN A 88 -7.25 -9.98 18.42
CA GLN A 88 -8.29 -9.72 17.40
C GLN A 88 -8.02 -8.42 16.63
N ASN A 89 -7.59 -7.34 17.31
CA ASN A 89 -7.25 -6.09 16.66
C ASN A 89 -6.02 -6.24 15.73
N ILE A 90 -5.01 -7.01 16.17
CA ILE A 90 -3.82 -7.30 15.36
C ILE A 90 -4.17 -8.09 14.10
N GLU A 91 -5.05 -9.08 14.21
CA GLU A 91 -5.53 -9.86 13.06
C GLU A 91 -6.33 -8.98 12.08
N GLU A 92 -7.21 -8.11 12.59
CA GLU A 92 -7.95 -7.15 11.75
C GLU A 92 -7.02 -6.17 11.04
N PHE A 93 -6.00 -5.63 11.74
CA PHE A 93 -4.99 -4.77 11.14
C PHE A 93 -4.22 -5.50 10.03
N TYR A 94 -3.77 -6.72 10.31
CA TYR A 94 -3.08 -7.57 9.35
C TYR A 94 -3.94 -7.82 8.10
N MET A 95 -5.18 -8.26 8.28
CA MET A 95 -6.12 -8.51 7.19
C MET A 95 -6.33 -7.25 6.34
N ARG A 96 -6.51 -6.10 6.98
CA ARG A 96 -6.70 -4.83 6.29
C ARG A 96 -5.47 -4.38 5.49
N SER A 97 -4.28 -4.70 5.99
CA SER A 97 -3.01 -4.45 5.29
C SER A 97 -2.90 -5.28 4.02
N ILE A 98 -3.21 -6.59 4.10
CA ILE A 98 -3.21 -7.51 2.94
C ILE A 98 -4.26 -7.09 1.90
N GLU A 99 -5.48 -6.77 2.33
CA GLU A 99 -6.55 -6.28 1.43
C GLU A 99 -6.12 -5.01 0.67
N SER A 100 -5.46 -4.09 1.37
CA SER A 100 -5.04 -2.82 0.78
C SER A 100 -3.92 -3.03 -0.24
N LEU A 101 -2.93 -3.88 0.07
CA LEU A 101 -1.88 -4.28 -0.87
C LEU A 101 -2.47 -4.95 -2.11
N ALA A 102 -3.40 -5.89 -1.93
CA ALA A 102 -4.07 -6.57 -3.04
C ALA A 102 -4.89 -5.61 -3.91
N GLU A 103 -5.69 -4.72 -3.30
CA GLU A 103 -6.49 -3.71 -4.01
C GLU A 103 -5.59 -2.82 -4.86
N ILE A 104 -4.53 -2.28 -4.27
CA ILE A 104 -3.58 -1.41 -4.97
C ILE A 104 -2.88 -2.14 -6.10
N THR A 105 -2.42 -3.37 -5.86
CA THR A 105 -1.78 -4.21 -6.89
C THR A 105 -2.70 -4.39 -8.09
N ALA A 106 -3.97 -4.70 -7.84
CA ALA A 106 -4.97 -4.83 -8.89
C ALA A 106 -5.16 -3.52 -9.67
N ARG A 107 -5.16 -2.36 -8.98
CA ARG A 107 -5.25 -1.04 -9.63
C ARG A 107 -4.02 -0.69 -10.46
N CYS A 108 -2.82 -1.06 -10.02
CA CYS A 108 -1.59 -0.91 -10.82
C CYS A 108 -1.67 -1.72 -12.11
N ILE A 109 -2.09 -2.99 -12.01
CA ILE A 109 -2.26 -3.87 -13.18
C ILE A 109 -3.35 -3.33 -14.12
N GLU A 110 -4.48 -2.88 -13.56
CA GLU A 110 -5.56 -2.24 -14.34
C GLU A 110 -5.05 -1.00 -15.09
N GLN A 111 -4.22 -0.17 -14.45
CA GLN A 111 -3.62 1.01 -15.07
C GLN A 111 -2.69 0.63 -16.23
N LEU A 112 -1.82 -0.36 -16.04
CA LEU A 112 -0.94 -0.87 -17.10
C LEU A 112 -1.78 -1.41 -18.26
N HIS A 113 -2.81 -2.20 -17.99
CA HIS A 113 -3.71 -2.70 -19.04
C HIS A 113 -4.42 -1.57 -19.79
N LYS A 114 -4.88 -0.52 -19.09
CA LYS A 114 -5.54 0.61 -19.74
C LYS A 114 -4.59 1.37 -20.66
N VAL A 115 -3.35 1.56 -20.21
CA VAL A 115 -2.30 2.17 -21.03
C VAL A 115 -2.00 1.30 -22.25
N ALA A 116 -1.91 -0.02 -22.10
CA ALA A 116 -1.70 -0.95 -23.21
C ALA A 116 -2.81 -0.86 -24.27
N GLU A 117 -4.07 -0.85 -23.82
CA GLU A 117 -5.24 -0.71 -24.68
C GLU A 117 -5.19 0.60 -25.47
N LEU A 118 -4.81 1.70 -24.82
CA LEU A 118 -4.69 3.01 -25.47
C LEU A 118 -3.52 3.09 -26.45
N ILE A 119 -2.41 2.39 -26.19
CA ILE A 119 -1.31 2.33 -27.16
C ILE A 119 -1.69 1.48 -28.39
N LEU A 120 -2.50 0.44 -28.20
CA LEU A 120 -2.93 -0.44 -29.29
C LEU A 120 -4.05 0.18 -30.15
N HIS A 121 -4.95 0.96 -29.54
CA HIS A 121 -6.15 1.50 -30.20
C HIS A 121 -6.17 3.04 -30.36
N GLY A 122 -5.26 3.77 -29.70
CA GLY A 122 -5.26 5.25 -29.62
C GLY A 122 -4.55 5.96 -30.77
N GLN A 123 -4.93 7.24 -30.96
CA GLN A 123 -4.54 8.15 -32.05
C GLN A 123 -3.03 8.49 -32.10
N GLU A 124 -2.61 9.11 -33.21
CA GLU A 124 -1.25 9.55 -33.58
C GLU A 124 -0.21 9.46 -32.45
N VAL A 125 0.66 8.45 -32.57
CA VAL A 125 1.83 8.28 -31.71
C VAL A 125 2.76 9.49 -31.95
N GLU A 126 2.61 10.52 -31.10
CA GLU A 126 3.42 11.76 -31.20
C GLU A 126 4.88 11.54 -30.78
N LYS A 127 5.16 10.51 -29.96
CA LYS A 127 6.52 10.19 -29.47
C LYS A 127 7.11 8.94 -30.13
N PRO A 128 8.44 8.89 -30.32
CA PRO A 128 9.14 7.66 -30.68
C PRO A 128 8.82 6.51 -29.71
N GLU A 129 8.67 5.28 -30.22
CA GLU A 129 8.26 4.12 -29.40
C GLU A 129 9.26 3.82 -28.27
N LYS A 130 10.53 4.15 -28.50
CA LYS A 130 11.59 4.05 -27.49
C LYS A 130 11.32 4.95 -26.27
N ASP A 131 10.82 6.16 -26.49
CA ASP A 131 10.53 7.09 -25.41
C ASP A 131 9.30 6.64 -24.63
N GLN A 132 8.30 6.07 -25.30
CA GLN A 132 7.15 5.44 -24.64
C GLN A 132 7.58 4.28 -23.75
N ALA A 133 8.47 3.40 -24.22
CA ALA A 133 9.00 2.29 -23.43
C ALA A 133 9.76 2.77 -22.16
N VAL A 134 10.51 3.89 -22.28
CA VAL A 134 11.20 4.50 -21.13
C VAL A 134 10.19 5.05 -20.12
N VAL A 135 9.16 5.78 -20.56
CA VAL A 135 8.12 6.35 -19.69
C VAL A 135 7.33 5.24 -19.00
N LEU A 136 6.94 4.19 -19.72
CA LEU A 136 6.29 3.01 -19.14
C LEU A 136 7.16 2.32 -18.09
N THR A 137 8.47 2.19 -18.35
CA THR A 137 9.40 1.63 -17.37
C THR A 137 9.43 2.48 -16.10
N LYS A 138 9.48 3.82 -16.22
CA LYS A 138 9.40 4.74 -15.07
C LYS A 138 8.08 4.59 -14.32
N LEU A 139 6.97 4.47 -15.04
CA LEU A 139 5.63 4.27 -14.49
C LEU A 139 5.56 3.00 -13.64
N THR A 140 6.02 1.87 -14.19
CA THR A 140 6.07 0.58 -13.47
C THR A 140 6.98 0.65 -12.24
N ILE A 141 8.15 1.31 -12.34
CA ILE A 141 9.05 1.51 -11.20
C ILE A 141 8.38 2.33 -10.10
N ALA A 142 7.70 3.43 -10.46
CA ALA A 142 6.99 4.27 -9.49
C ALA A 142 5.91 3.46 -8.75
N MET A 143 5.11 2.67 -9.47
CA MET A 143 4.10 1.79 -8.86
C MET A 143 4.73 0.76 -7.90
N CYS A 144 5.83 0.11 -8.29
CA CYS A 144 6.53 -0.86 -7.43
C CYS A 144 7.07 -0.22 -6.16
N LYS A 145 7.65 0.99 -6.27
CA LYS A 145 8.17 1.75 -5.13
C LYS A 145 7.06 2.11 -4.15
N GLU A 146 5.92 2.59 -4.66
CA GLU A 146 4.79 2.98 -3.81
C GLU A 146 4.23 1.78 -3.04
N VAL A 147 4.02 0.64 -3.70
CA VAL A 147 3.60 -0.60 -3.05
C VAL A 147 4.60 -1.05 -1.98
N SER A 148 5.89 -0.95 -2.27
CA SER A 148 6.95 -1.31 -1.30
C SER A 148 6.98 -0.36 -0.10
N SER A 149 6.80 0.95 -0.34
CA SER A 149 6.70 1.97 0.71
C SER A 149 5.50 1.69 1.61
N LEU A 150 4.35 1.38 1.02
CA LEU A 150 3.13 1.06 1.76
C LEU A 150 3.23 -0.23 2.57
N SER A 151 3.77 -1.31 2.01
CA SER A 151 4.01 -2.57 2.74
C SER A 151 4.92 -2.35 3.95
N ARG A 152 5.94 -1.50 3.81
CA ARG A 152 6.80 -1.08 4.93
C ARG A 152 6.01 -0.31 5.99
N LYS A 153 5.22 0.69 5.59
CA LYS A 153 4.38 1.47 6.51
C LYS A 153 3.40 0.58 7.28
N PHE A 154 2.73 -0.37 6.62
CA PHE A 154 1.89 -1.37 7.30
C PHE A 154 2.67 -2.21 8.32
N SER A 155 3.84 -2.69 7.93
CA SER A 155 4.71 -3.51 8.79
C SER A 155 5.18 -2.74 10.03
N ASP A 156 5.60 -1.49 9.84
CA ASP A 156 6.10 -0.62 10.91
C ASP A 156 4.94 -0.23 11.86
N SER A 157 3.77 0.12 11.32
CA SER A 157 2.57 0.44 12.10
C SER A 157 2.07 -0.78 12.89
N LEU A 158 2.03 -1.97 12.28
CA LEU A 158 1.65 -3.21 12.97
C LEU A 158 2.62 -3.51 14.12
N THR A 159 3.92 -3.36 13.88
CA THR A 159 4.96 -3.57 14.90
C THR A 159 4.81 -2.58 16.07
N SER A 160 4.49 -1.31 15.76
CA SER A 160 4.26 -0.29 16.77
C SER A 160 2.99 -0.54 17.58
N ALA A 161 1.88 -0.90 16.92
CA ALA A 161 0.60 -1.15 17.57
C ALA A 161 0.63 -2.41 18.46
N ALA A 162 1.41 -3.42 18.08
CA ALA A 162 1.53 -4.70 18.77
C ALA A 162 2.79 -4.81 19.65
N SER A 163 3.30 -3.69 20.17
CA SER A 163 4.59 -3.66 20.92
C SER A 163 4.62 -4.54 22.18
N LYS A 164 3.46 -4.84 22.77
CA LYS A 164 3.32 -5.73 23.93
C LYS A 164 3.14 -7.21 23.53
N THR A 165 2.88 -7.48 22.26
CA THR A 165 2.61 -8.82 21.74
C THR A 165 3.89 -9.63 21.60
N LYS A 166 3.81 -10.94 21.87
CA LYS A 166 4.95 -11.85 21.72
C LYS A 166 5.43 -11.90 20.27
N ALA A 167 6.75 -11.84 20.08
CA ALA A 167 7.37 -11.88 18.76
C ALA A 167 7.01 -13.14 17.94
N GLU A 168 6.75 -14.27 18.59
CA GLU A 168 6.32 -15.52 17.94
C GLU A 168 4.99 -15.38 17.18
N VAL A 169 4.11 -14.49 17.64
CA VAL A 169 2.82 -14.20 16.99
C VAL A 169 2.95 -13.06 15.98
N LEU A 170 3.70 -12.02 16.34
CA LEU A 170 3.80 -10.80 15.52
C LEU A 170 4.69 -10.98 14.28
N ASN A 171 5.84 -11.64 14.42
CA ASN A 171 6.82 -11.77 13.32
C ASN A 171 6.25 -12.48 12.08
N PRO A 172 5.48 -13.57 12.19
CA PRO A 172 4.83 -14.17 11.02
C PRO A 172 3.91 -13.20 10.25
N LEU A 173 3.16 -12.35 10.96
CA LEU A 173 2.24 -11.38 10.34
C LEU A 173 3.01 -10.28 9.62
N VAL A 174 4.03 -9.72 10.25
CA VAL A 174 4.92 -8.72 9.65
C VAL A 174 5.62 -9.29 8.41
N ASN A 175 6.20 -10.49 8.53
CA ASN A 175 6.85 -11.17 7.40
C ASN A 175 5.86 -11.43 6.25
N SER A 176 4.62 -11.80 6.57
CA SER A 176 3.57 -12.01 5.57
C SER A 176 3.22 -10.72 4.82
N ILE A 177 3.08 -9.58 5.52
CA ILE A 177 2.85 -8.26 4.88
C ILE A 177 4.02 -7.87 3.96
N GLN A 178 5.27 -8.10 4.40
CA GLN A 178 6.46 -7.81 3.59
C GLN A 178 6.56 -8.73 2.36
N LEU A 179 6.22 -10.01 2.54
CA LEU A 179 6.16 -10.97 1.44
C LEU A 179 5.09 -10.59 0.43
N GLU A 180 3.89 -10.21 0.89
CA GLU A 180 2.82 -9.74 0.01
C GLU A 180 3.25 -8.50 -0.76
N GLY A 181 3.89 -7.51 -0.11
CA GLY A 181 4.43 -6.34 -0.80
C GLY A 181 5.47 -6.70 -1.88
N SER A 182 6.32 -7.70 -1.63
CA SER A 182 7.30 -8.19 -2.60
C SER A 182 6.63 -8.93 -3.77
N ASN A 183 5.60 -9.73 -3.48
CA ASN A 183 4.79 -10.40 -4.49
C ASN A 183 4.04 -9.38 -5.36
N SER A 184 3.42 -8.36 -4.75
CA SER A 184 2.75 -7.26 -5.43
C SER A 184 3.67 -6.55 -6.43
N ALA A 185 4.90 -6.19 -6.02
CA ALA A 185 5.88 -5.60 -6.93
C ALA A 185 6.20 -6.53 -8.10
N THR A 186 6.34 -7.84 -7.84
CA THR A 186 6.56 -8.85 -8.88
C THR A 186 5.36 -8.92 -9.84
N TYR A 187 4.12 -8.95 -9.34
CA TYR A 187 2.92 -8.98 -10.18
C TYR A 187 2.81 -7.74 -11.08
N ILE A 188 3.17 -6.56 -10.57
CA ILE A 188 3.19 -5.31 -11.34
C ILE A 188 4.25 -5.37 -12.45
N GLN A 189 5.45 -5.88 -12.14
CA GLN A 189 6.52 -6.06 -13.12
C GLN A 189 6.12 -7.07 -14.20
N GLU A 190 5.54 -8.20 -13.82
CA GLU A 190 5.09 -9.22 -14.78
C GLU A 190 3.95 -8.71 -15.66
N ALA A 191 3.01 -7.93 -15.12
CA ALA A 191 2.00 -7.25 -15.92
C ALA A 191 2.65 -6.33 -16.97
N PHE A 192 3.68 -5.57 -16.60
CA PHE A 192 4.44 -4.77 -17.58
C PHE A 192 5.17 -5.62 -18.62
N ARG A 193 5.69 -6.80 -18.27
CA ARG A 193 6.29 -7.72 -19.26
C ARG A 193 5.28 -8.17 -20.31
N LEU A 194 4.02 -8.38 -19.91
CA LEU A 194 2.92 -8.71 -20.83
C LEU A 194 2.55 -7.55 -21.76
N LEU A 195 2.93 -6.31 -21.44
CA LEU A 195 2.77 -5.15 -22.32
C LEU A 195 3.83 -5.08 -23.43
N LEU A 196 5.00 -5.69 -23.25
CA LEU A 196 6.10 -5.58 -24.22
C LEU A 196 5.70 -6.05 -25.63
N PRO A 197 4.99 -7.19 -25.82
CA PRO A 197 4.51 -7.59 -27.13
C PRO A 197 3.52 -6.60 -27.76
N VAL A 198 2.71 -5.91 -26.95
CA VAL A 198 1.76 -4.89 -27.44
C VAL A 198 2.53 -3.70 -28.00
N LEU A 199 3.58 -3.25 -27.32
CA LEU A 199 4.46 -2.18 -27.81
C LEU A 199 5.15 -2.58 -29.12
N GLN A 200 5.67 -3.81 -29.18
CA GLN A 200 6.32 -4.34 -30.38
C GLN A 200 5.35 -4.44 -31.57
N PHE A 201 4.13 -4.92 -31.33
CA PHE A 201 3.11 -5.00 -32.37
C PHE A 201 2.68 -3.63 -32.88
N SER A 202 2.45 -2.67 -31.97
CA SER A 202 2.14 -1.29 -32.32
C SER A 202 3.23 -0.67 -33.21
N GLN A 203 4.51 -0.93 -32.89
CA GLN A 203 5.64 -0.49 -33.71
C GLN A 203 5.62 -1.09 -35.13
N ILE A 204 5.41 -2.40 -35.26
CA ILE A 204 5.34 -3.07 -36.57
C ILE A 204 4.20 -2.49 -37.41
N GLN A 205 3.02 -2.30 -36.79
CA GLN A 205 1.85 -1.74 -37.47
C GLN A 205 2.12 -0.32 -37.97
N ALA A 206 2.69 0.55 -37.12
CA ALA A 206 3.06 1.91 -37.48
C ALA A 206 4.11 1.97 -38.60
N SER A 207 5.02 0.99 -38.64
CA SER A 207 6.04 0.87 -39.69
C SER A 207 5.45 0.47 -41.04
N CYS A 208 4.48 -0.45 -41.06
CA CYS A 208 3.80 -0.89 -42.28
C CYS A 208 2.83 0.15 -42.85
N SER A 209 2.17 0.96 -42.01
CA SER A 209 1.25 2.01 -42.47
C SER A 209 1.94 3.22 -43.11
N LYS A 210 3.27 3.34 -43.00
CA LYS A 210 4.08 4.42 -43.60
C LYS A 210 4.73 4.05 -44.94
N ALA A 211 4.48 2.84 -45.46
CA ALA A 211 4.97 2.33 -46.74
C ALA A 211 3.85 2.32 -47.80
#